data_AF-A0AAW4HFE7-F1
#
_entry.id   AF-A0AAW4HFE7-F1
#
_cell.length_a   1.000
_cell.length_b   1.000
_cell.length_c   1.000
_cell.angle_alpha   90.00
_cell.angle_beta   90.00
_cell.angle_gamma   90.00
#
_symmetry.space_group_name_H-M   'P 1'
#
loop_
_entity.id
_entity.type
_entity.pdbx_description
1 polymer ?
#
loop_
_entity_poly.entity_id
_entity_poly.type
_entity_poly.pdbx_seq_one_letter_code
_entity_poly.pdbx_strand_id
1 'polypeptide(L)'
;MDSLNNIDFKKLTSQQKSIQMKVRLLALAHFKDGYSRTQIAKFLKVSRTNVNKWVQTFLQEGLEGLQEKPRTSRPAKHDNSTLG
;
A
#
# COMPACT_ATOMS: atom_id res chain seq x y z
N MET A 1 -17.18 -7.15 -9.37
CA MET A 1 -16.32 -7.60 -8.24
C MET A 1 -15.10 -8.39 -8.75
N ASP A 2 -14.72 -8.19 -10.02
CA ASP A 2 -13.93 -9.14 -10.79
C ASP A 2 -12.45 -8.72 -10.95
N SER A 3 -12.11 -7.51 -10.49
CA SER A 3 -10.78 -6.94 -10.64
C SER A 3 -9.70 -7.69 -9.86
N LEU A 4 -10.02 -8.32 -8.73
CA LEU A 4 -9.03 -9.07 -7.93
C LEU A 4 -8.63 -10.39 -8.60
N ASN A 5 -9.57 -11.06 -9.28
CA ASN A 5 -9.35 -12.39 -9.83
C ASN A 5 -8.45 -12.38 -11.06
N ASN A 6 -8.52 -11.31 -11.88
CA ASN A 6 -7.73 -11.19 -13.10
C ASN A 6 -6.31 -10.60 -12.89
N ILE A 7 -6.01 -10.08 -11.69
CA ILE A 7 -4.69 -9.50 -11.41
C ILE A 7 -3.70 -10.60 -11.02
N ASP A 8 -2.59 -10.65 -11.75
CA ASP A 8 -1.40 -11.42 -11.39
C ASP A 8 -0.48 -10.57 -10.50
N PHE A 9 -0.75 -10.62 -9.20
CA PHE A 9 0.07 -9.94 -8.19
C PHE A 9 1.53 -10.40 -8.19
N LYS A 10 1.80 -11.68 -8.53
CA LYS A 10 3.18 -12.20 -8.57
C LYS A 10 3.96 -11.54 -9.69
N LYS A 11 3.37 -11.43 -10.89
CA LYS A 11 3.98 -10.68 -12.01
C LYS A 11 4.19 -9.21 -11.67
N LEU A 12 3.24 -8.56 -10.99
CA LEU A 12 3.43 -7.18 -10.56
C LEU A 12 4.58 -7.05 -9.55
N THR A 13 4.69 -7.96 -8.58
CA THR A 13 5.78 -7.89 -7.57
C THR A 13 7.18 -7.97 -8.18
N SER A 14 7.38 -8.74 -9.25
CA SER A 14 8.69 -8.86 -9.90
C SER A 14 9.08 -7.60 -10.67
N GLN A 15 8.09 -6.85 -11.19
CA GLN A 15 8.30 -5.60 -11.91
C GLN A 15 8.54 -4.40 -10.99
N GLN A 16 8.11 -4.47 -9.73
CA GLN A 16 8.24 -3.36 -8.79
C GLN A 16 9.68 -3.19 -8.28
N LYS A 17 10.11 -1.94 -8.12
CA LYS A 17 11.39 -1.58 -7.49
C LYS A 17 11.24 -1.28 -6.00
N SER A 18 10.13 -0.65 -5.59
CA SER A 18 9.88 -0.34 -4.17
C SER A 18 9.58 -1.60 -3.37
N ILE A 19 10.34 -1.80 -2.28
CA ILE A 19 10.10 -2.87 -1.30
C ILE A 19 8.70 -2.72 -0.70
N GLN A 20 8.26 -1.48 -0.42
CA GLN A 20 6.93 -1.27 0.17
C GLN A 20 5.83 -1.70 -0.80
N MET A 21 5.98 -1.37 -2.09
CA MET A 21 5.02 -1.78 -3.11
C MET A 21 4.99 -3.31 -3.27
N LYS A 22 6.15 -3.98 -3.19
CA LYS A 22 6.22 -5.45 -3.18
C LYS A 22 5.44 -6.05 -2.00
N VAL A 23 5.62 -5.51 -0.80
CA VAL A 23 4.90 -5.98 0.41
C VAL A 23 3.39 -5.77 0.26
N ARG A 24 2.94 -4.62 -0.28
CA ARG A 24 1.52 -4.34 -0.53
C ARG A 24 0.91 -5.34 -1.52
N LEU A 25 1.59 -5.59 -2.63
CA LEU A 25 1.12 -6.55 -3.64
C LEU A 25 1.11 -7.99 -3.11
N LEU A 26 2.10 -8.38 -2.30
CA LEU A 26 2.15 -9.69 -1.67
C LEU A 26 1.02 -9.87 -0.63
N ALA A 27 0.68 -8.81 0.10
CA ALA A 27 -0.49 -8.81 1.00
C ALA A 27 -1.80 -9.07 0.23
N LEU A 28 -1.95 -8.47 -0.94
CA LEU A 28 -3.12 -8.67 -1.80
C LEU A 28 -3.15 -10.05 -2.45
N ALA A 29 -1.99 -10.60 -2.82
CA ALA A 29 -1.90 -11.98 -3.28
C ALA A 29 -2.42 -12.96 -2.22
N HIS A 30 -1.95 -12.83 -0.97
CA HIS A 30 -2.45 -13.67 0.12
C HIS A 30 -3.92 -13.40 0.45
N PHE A 31 -4.38 -12.16 0.32
CA PHE A 31 -5.80 -11.84 0.51
C PHE A 31 -6.68 -12.53 -0.55
N LYS A 32 -6.22 -12.55 -1.81
CA LYS A 32 -6.86 -13.30 -2.90
C LYS A 32 -6.88 -14.80 -2.64
N ASP A 33 -5.82 -15.35 -2.05
CA ASP A 33 -5.73 -16.76 -1.65
C ASP A 33 -6.62 -17.11 -0.44
N GLY A 34 -7.38 -16.15 0.10
CA GLY A 34 -8.35 -16.38 1.19
C GLY A 34 -7.77 -16.24 2.61
N TYR A 35 -6.52 -15.82 2.76
CA TYR A 35 -5.95 -15.60 4.09
C TYR A 35 -6.58 -14.40 4.79
N SER A 36 -6.80 -14.55 6.09
CA SER A 36 -7.28 -13.43 6.91
C SER A 36 -6.21 -12.34 7.02
N ARG A 37 -6.65 -11.08 7.17
CA ARG A 37 -5.77 -9.91 7.36
C ARG A 37 -4.79 -10.09 8.52
N THR A 38 -5.18 -10.83 9.56
CA THR A 38 -4.33 -11.14 10.72
C THR A 38 -3.24 -12.15 10.36
N GLN A 39 -3.54 -13.20 9.57
CA GLN A 39 -2.54 -14.15 9.09
C GLN A 39 -1.54 -13.45 8.16
N ILE A 40 -2.04 -12.62 7.23
CA ILE A 40 -1.20 -11.85 6.30
C ILE A 40 -0.22 -10.94 7.06
N ALA A 41 -0.70 -10.24 8.09
CA ALA A 41 0.14 -9.40 8.93
C ALA A 41 1.29 -10.19 9.58
N LYS A 42 1.01 -11.41 10.06
CA LYS A 42 2.03 -12.31 10.62
C LYS A 42 3.03 -12.78 9.55
N PHE A 43 2.55 -13.19 8.38
CA PHE A 43 3.42 -13.66 7.28
C PHE A 43 4.38 -12.58 6.79
N LEU A 44 3.89 -11.35 6.65
CA LEU A 44 4.67 -10.23 6.13
C LEU A 44 5.39 -9.43 7.21
N LYS A 45 5.23 -9.79 8.49
CA LYS A 45 5.80 -9.08 9.65
C LYS A 45 5.46 -7.58 9.65
N VAL A 46 4.22 -7.25 9.31
CA VAL A 46 3.68 -5.89 9.32
C VAL A 46 2.50 -5.77 10.28
N SER A 47 2.08 -4.55 10.59
CA SER A 47 0.88 -4.35 11.42
C SER A 47 -0.40 -4.73 10.67
N ARG A 48 -1.38 -5.27 11.42
CA ARG A 48 -2.74 -5.54 10.90
C ARG A 48 -3.38 -4.28 10.32
N THR A 49 -3.15 -3.12 10.93
CA THR A 49 -3.67 -1.82 10.47
C THR A 49 -3.18 -1.47 9.08
N ASN A 50 -1.89 -1.73 8.78
CA ASN A 50 -1.35 -1.51 7.43
C ASN A 50 -1.99 -2.44 6.41
N VAL A 51 -2.11 -3.74 6.72
CA VAL A 51 -2.80 -4.69 5.83
C VAL A 51 -4.24 -4.25 5.57
N ASN A 52 -4.96 -3.82 6.61
CA ASN A 52 -6.34 -3.37 6.45
C ASN A 52 -6.42 -2.13 5.54
N LYS A 53 -5.53 -1.15 5.76
CA LYS A 53 -5.45 0.04 4.92
C LYS A 53 -5.17 -0.31 3.45
N TRP A 54 -4.20 -1.18 3.17
CA TRP A 54 -3.87 -1.56 1.80
C TRP A 54 -5.02 -2.31 1.11
N VAL A 55 -5.65 -3.25 1.81
CA VAL A 55 -6.82 -3.97 1.27
C VAL A 55 -7.96 -3.00 1.00
N GLN A 56 -8.27 -2.11 1.94
CA GLN A 56 -9.34 -1.12 1.77
C GLN A 56 -9.05 -0.16 0.61
N THR A 57 -7.84 0.41 0.56
CA THR A 57 -7.44 1.30 -0.53
C THR A 57 -7.48 0.58 -1.88
N PHE A 58 -7.06 -0.67 -1.95
CA PHE A 58 -7.18 -1.45 -3.19
C PHE A 58 -8.64 -1.69 -3.60
N LEU A 59 -9.53 -1.99 -2.64
CA LEU A 59 -10.95 -2.18 -2.92
C LEU A 59 -11.66 -0.89 -3.37
N GLN A 60 -11.16 0.27 -2.96
CA GLN A 60 -11.74 1.58 -3.28
C GLN A 60 -11.14 2.20 -4.56
N GLU A 61 -9.81 2.15 -4.71
CA GLU A 61 -9.04 2.90 -5.72
C GLU A 61 -8.25 1.96 -6.66
N GLY A 62 -8.31 0.64 -6.48
CA GLY A 62 -7.52 -0.31 -7.26
C GLY A 62 -6.01 -0.22 -7.01
N LEU A 63 -5.21 -0.57 -8.03
CA LEU A 63 -3.74 -0.55 -7.93
C LEU A 63 -3.17 0.87 -7.84
N GLU A 64 -3.86 1.87 -8.35
CA GLU A 64 -3.40 3.27 -8.33
C GLU A 64 -3.35 3.81 -6.90
N GLY A 65 -4.35 3.52 -6.08
CA GLY A 65 -4.38 3.95 -4.68
C GLY A 65 -3.27 3.34 -3.82
N LEU A 66 -2.67 2.22 -4.25
CA LEU A 66 -1.55 1.60 -3.55
C LEU A 66 -0.20 2.26 -3.84
N GLN A 67 -0.11 3.13 -4.85
CA GLN A 67 1.14 3.82 -5.14
C GLN A 67 1.52 4.71 -3.96
N GLU A 68 2.82 4.81 -3.68
CA GLU A 68 3.31 5.78 -2.71
C GLU A 68 3.01 7.18 -3.25
N LYS A 69 2.01 7.84 -2.65
CA LYS A 69 1.85 9.28 -2.87
C LYS A 69 3.16 9.94 -2.44
N PRO A 70 3.76 10.83 -3.27
CA PRO A 70 4.91 11.58 -2.84
C PRO A 70 4.55 12.21 -1.50
N ARG A 71 5.36 11.94 -0.48
CA ARG A 71 5.21 12.60 0.81
C ARG A 71 5.36 14.08 0.50
N THR A 72 4.25 14.82 0.40
CA THR A 72 4.28 16.26 0.53
C THR A 72 4.95 16.50 1.87
N SER A 73 6.23 16.86 1.81
CA SER A 73 6.91 17.47 2.93
C SER A 73 6.02 18.63 3.33
N ARG A 74 5.38 18.53 4.50
CA ARG A 74 4.67 19.65 5.10
C ARG A 74 5.61 20.86 4.99
N PRO A 75 5.25 21.95 4.30
CA PRO A 75 6.15 23.10 4.21
C PRO A 75 6.45 23.51 5.65
N ALA A 76 7.73 23.50 6.01
CA ALA A 76 8.18 24.09 7.26
C ALA A 76 7.75 25.55 7.21
N LYS A 77 6.90 25.98 8.15
CA LYS A 77 6.65 27.40 8.37
C LYS A 77 7.98 28.00 8.82
N HIS A 78 8.78 28.52 7.88
CA HIS A 78 9.73 29.55 8.21
C HIS A 78 8.91 30.82 8.39
N ASP A 79 8.74 31.20 9.66
CA ASP A 79 8.19 32.49 10.04
C ASP A 79 9.30 33.53 9.80
N ASN A 80 9.18 34.31 8.74
CA ASN A 80 10.06 35.43 8.44
C ASN A 80 9.28 36.74 8.63
N SER A 81 8.85 36.99 9.87
CA SER A 81 8.56 38.35 10.34
C SER A 81 9.88 39.04 10.73
N THR A 82 10.55 39.62 9.73
CA THR A 82 11.50 40.72 9.97
C THR A 82 10.87 41.97 9.39
N LEU A 83 10.24 42.76 10.27
CA LEU A 83 9.78 44.11 9.99
C LEU A 83 10.98 45.01 9.68
N GLY A 84 10.86 45.78 8.61
CA GLY A 84 11.66 46.97 8.28
C GLY A 84 10.72 48.12 7.99
#